data_AF-A0A372JHE2-F1
#
_entry.id   AF-A0A372JHE2-F1
#
_cell.length_a   1.000
_cell.length_b   1.000
_cell.length_c   1.000
_cell.angle_alpha   90.00
_cell.angle_beta   90.00
_cell.angle_gamma   90.00
#
_symmetry.space_group_name_H-M   'P 1'
#
loop_
_entity.id
_entity.type
_entity.pdbx_description
1 polymer ?
#
loop_
_entity_poly.entity_id
_entity_poly.type
_entity_poly.pdbx_seq_one_letter_code
_entity_poly.pdbx_strand_id
1 'polypeptide(L)'
;TRRVPVRRGPVRRGAAVVAGVAWAALTAEFAAARIRPGPATVSEIVRMAVTSAVIPPAAVAHRVRGTFRHRDAAVWRPRPVVLFDRDDTLIRDVPYNGDPEKVEPVPGARAALDRLRGEGLAVGVVTNQSGVARGTLTEDDVRRVNRRVEELLGRFDVWEVCPHGADDGCGCRKPAPGMVERAARRLGVAPSDCVLIGDIGADVAAARA
;
A
#
# COMPACT_ATOMS: atom_id res chain seq x y z
N THR A 1 1.38 -36.11 42.28
CA THR A 1 1.53 -34.72 41.77
C THR A 1 2.53 -33.94 42.63
N ARG A 2 3.83 -34.00 42.31
CA ARG A 2 4.86 -33.24 43.05
C ARG A 2 4.86 -31.78 42.56
N ARG A 3 4.37 -30.85 43.38
CA ARG A 3 4.57 -29.41 43.19
C ARG A 3 6.06 -29.10 43.40
N VAL A 4 6.74 -28.67 42.34
CA VAL A 4 8.10 -28.11 42.44
C VAL A 4 8.00 -26.77 43.18
N PRO A 5 8.69 -26.55 44.31
CA PRO A 5 8.66 -25.28 45.00
C PRO A 5 9.43 -24.25 44.17
N VAL A 6 8.73 -23.22 43.68
CA VAL A 6 9.36 -22.05 43.06
C VAL A 6 10.15 -21.32 44.15
N ARG A 7 11.45 -21.57 44.26
CA ARG A 7 12.36 -20.79 45.11
C ARG A 7 12.34 -19.34 44.64
N ARG A 8 11.62 -18.46 45.35
CA ARG A 8 11.73 -17.01 45.22
C ARG A 8 13.06 -16.57 45.85
N GLY A 9 14.16 -16.73 45.12
CA GLY A 9 15.49 -16.36 45.59
C GLY A 9 15.72 -14.84 45.68
N PRO A 10 16.64 -14.38 46.56
CA PRO A 10 16.98 -12.95 46.79
C PRO A 10 17.48 -12.22 45.53
N VAL A 11 17.99 -12.96 44.55
CA VAL A 11 18.42 -12.45 43.23
C VAL A 11 17.30 -11.67 42.52
N ARG A 12 16.03 -12.07 42.69
CA ARG A 12 14.88 -11.37 42.08
C ARG A 12 14.59 -10.01 42.72
N ARG A 13 14.89 -9.83 44.02
CA ARG A 13 14.68 -8.55 44.72
C ARG A 13 15.74 -7.54 44.32
N GLY A 14 17.01 -7.95 44.25
CA GLY A 14 18.10 -7.09 43.78
C GLY A 14 17.87 -6.60 42.35
N ALA A 15 17.49 -7.50 41.44
CA ALA A 15 17.19 -7.14 40.05
C ALA A 15 16.02 -6.16 39.92
N ALA A 16 14.94 -6.34 40.71
CA ALA A 16 13.80 -5.43 40.70
C ALA A 16 14.15 -4.02 41.20
N VAL A 17 15.00 -3.93 42.24
CA VAL A 17 15.49 -2.63 42.74
C VAL A 17 16.34 -1.93 41.68
N VAL A 18 17.29 -2.64 41.06
CA VAL A 18 18.13 -2.08 40.00
C VAL A 18 17.27 -1.58 38.82
N ALA A 19 16.29 -2.37 38.38
CA ALA A 19 15.38 -1.99 37.31
C ALA A 19 14.52 -0.76 37.68
N GLY A 20 14.04 -0.68 38.93
CA GLY A 20 13.28 0.47 39.42
C GLY A 20 14.11 1.76 39.46
N VAL A 21 15.36 1.67 39.92
CA VAL A 21 16.30 2.80 39.94
C VAL A 21 16.62 3.26 38.50
N ALA A 22 16.94 2.33 37.60
CA ALA A 22 17.20 2.64 36.21
C ALA A 22 15.99 3.31 35.54
N TRP A 23 14.78 2.80 35.78
CA TRP A 23 13.55 3.38 35.25
C TRP A 23 13.31 4.81 35.76
N ALA A 24 13.52 5.05 37.05
CA ALA A 24 13.38 6.37 37.65
C ALA A 24 14.39 7.37 37.07
N ALA A 25 15.65 6.96 36.92
CA ALA A 25 16.71 7.79 36.34
C ALA A 25 16.41 8.17 34.88
N LEU A 26 16.02 7.21 34.05
CA LEU A 26 15.66 7.45 32.65
C LEU A 26 14.41 8.32 32.51
N THR A 27 13.43 8.16 33.41
CA THR A 27 12.22 8.98 33.43
C THR A 27 12.53 10.43 33.84
N ALA A 28 13.43 10.61 34.81
CA ALA A 28 13.90 11.92 35.23
C ALA A 28 14.70 12.62 34.11
N GLU A 29 15.58 11.90 33.43
CA GLU A 29 16.32 12.40 32.27
C GLU A 29 15.36 12.84 31.15
N PHE A 30 14.38 12.00 30.81
CA PHE A 30 13.35 12.31 29.81
C PHE A 30 12.51 13.53 30.20
N ALA A 31 12.09 13.64 31.47
CA ALA A 31 11.37 14.80 31.96
C ALA A 31 12.24 16.07 31.87
N ALA A 32 13.51 16.00 32.27
CA ALA A 32 14.43 17.13 32.21
C ALA A 32 14.71 17.59 30.78
N ALA A 33 14.78 16.66 29.81
CA ALA A 33 14.91 16.98 28.40
C ALA A 33 13.68 17.72 27.84
N ARG A 34 12.48 17.38 28.33
CA ARG A 34 11.21 18.03 27.92
C ARG A 34 10.97 19.37 28.62
N ILE A 35 11.46 19.54 29.85
CA ILE A 35 11.26 20.76 30.65
C ILE A 35 12.26 21.86 30.28
N ARG A 36 13.55 21.53 30.09
CA ARG A 36 14.62 22.52 29.85
C ARG A 36 14.37 23.54 28.74
N PRO A 37 13.79 23.19 27.58
CA PRO A 37 13.56 24.17 26.51
C PRO A 37 12.29 25.02 26.70
N GLY A 38 11.44 24.72 27.70
CA GLY A 38 10.15 25.38 27.89
C GLY A 38 10.20 26.63 28.78
N PRO A 39 9.13 27.44 28.81
CA PRO A 39 8.94 28.63 29.66
C PRO A 39 9.18 28.47 31.16
N ALA A 40 9.41 27.25 31.66
CA ALA A 40 9.72 26.93 33.05
C ALA A 40 8.70 27.46 34.08
N THR A 41 7.46 27.66 33.66
CA THR A 41 6.37 28.01 34.57
C THR A 41 6.01 26.80 35.44
N VAL A 42 5.53 27.03 36.67
CA VAL A 42 5.15 25.94 37.60
C VAL A 42 4.12 25.01 36.97
N SER A 43 3.10 25.56 36.29
CA SER A 43 2.04 24.77 35.65
C SER A 43 2.57 23.92 34.49
N GLU A 44 3.53 24.42 33.73
CA GLU A 44 4.19 23.68 32.66
C GLU A 44 5.11 22.58 33.19
N ILE A 45 5.94 22.90 34.19
CA ILE A 45 6.83 21.93 34.84
C ILE A 45 6.01 20.77 35.39
N VAL A 46 4.92 21.04 36.10
CA VAL A 46 4.02 20.00 36.63
C VAL A 46 3.41 19.17 35.49
N ARG A 47 2.90 19.79 34.44
CA ARG A 47 2.33 19.09 33.27
C ARG A 47 3.36 18.22 32.56
N MET A 48 4.57 18.73 32.36
CA MET A 48 5.66 18.01 31.71
C MET A 48 6.15 16.85 32.58
N ALA A 49 6.27 17.03 33.89
CA ALA A 49 6.63 15.96 34.82
C ALA A 49 5.58 14.83 34.81
N VAL A 50 4.30 15.17 34.94
CA VAL A 50 3.20 14.19 34.93
C VAL A 50 3.16 13.43 33.59
N THR A 51 3.17 14.14 32.46
CA THR A 51 3.13 13.48 31.14
C THR A 51 4.38 12.65 30.89
N SER A 52 5.57 13.08 31.36
CA SER A 52 6.82 12.32 31.20
C SER A 52 6.84 11.05 32.03
N ALA A 53 6.18 11.01 33.19
CA ALA A 53 6.01 9.80 33.97
C ALA A 53 5.00 8.82 33.33
N VAL A 54 3.99 9.34 32.60
CA VAL A 54 2.93 8.54 31.98
C VAL A 54 3.30 7.99 30.60
N ILE A 55 4.06 8.74 29.79
CA ILE A 55 4.40 8.37 28.41
C ILE A 55 5.11 7.00 28.33
N PRO A 56 6.21 6.73 29.07
CA PRO A 56 6.91 5.45 28.96
C PRO A 56 6.04 4.22 29.27
N PRO A 57 5.31 4.14 30.41
CA PRO A 57 4.46 2.98 30.67
C PRO A 57 3.29 2.88 29.68
N ALA A 58 2.72 4.00 29.22
CA ALA A 58 1.68 3.99 28.19
C ALA A 58 2.20 3.46 26.84
N ALA A 59 3.40 3.88 26.42
CA ALA A 59 4.04 3.42 25.19
C ALA A 59 4.39 1.92 25.26
N VAL A 60 4.90 1.46 26.40
CA VAL A 60 5.17 0.03 26.64
C VAL A 60 3.87 -0.77 26.62
N ALA A 61 2.82 -0.31 27.32
CA ALA A 61 1.52 -0.97 27.32
C ALA A 61 0.91 -1.05 25.91
N HIS A 62 1.02 0.03 25.13
CA HIS A 62 0.58 0.06 23.73
C HIS A 62 1.35 -0.96 22.89
N ARG A 63 2.69 -1.00 23.01
CA ARG A 63 3.53 -1.96 22.28
C ARG A 63 3.19 -3.40 22.66
N VAL A 64 3.11 -3.72 23.96
CA VAL A 64 2.77 -5.06 24.45
C VAL A 64 1.39 -5.48 23.96
N ARG A 65 0.39 -4.58 24.03
CA ARG A 65 -0.96 -4.84 23.53
C ARG A 65 -0.96 -5.10 22.02
N GLY A 66 -0.21 -4.30 21.26
CA GLY A 66 -0.04 -4.49 19.82
C GLY A 66 0.62 -5.82 19.48
N THR A 67 1.75 -6.13 20.10
CA THR A 67 2.46 -7.41 19.91
C THR A 67 1.58 -8.59 20.26
N PHE A 68 0.82 -8.54 21.36
CA PHE A 68 -0.09 -9.63 21.73
C PHE A 68 -1.26 -9.76 20.76
N ARG A 69 -1.89 -8.64 20.38
CA ARG A 69 -3.02 -8.62 19.44
C ARG A 69 -2.65 -9.13 18.05
N HIS A 70 -1.42 -8.84 17.59
CA HIS A 70 -0.94 -9.17 16.24
C HIS A 70 0.15 -10.25 16.25
N ARG A 71 0.26 -11.06 17.31
CA ARG A 71 1.29 -12.11 17.42
C ARG A 71 1.18 -13.19 16.34
N ASP A 72 -0.04 -13.41 15.86
CA ASP A 72 -0.37 -14.39 14.82
C ASP A 72 -0.50 -13.72 13.44
N ALA A 73 -0.19 -12.41 13.34
CA ALA A 73 -0.16 -11.74 12.05
C ALA A 73 0.97 -12.31 11.20
N ALA A 74 0.66 -12.67 9.96
CA ALA A 74 1.68 -13.02 8.99
C ALA A 74 2.66 -11.85 8.81
N VAL A 75 3.92 -12.16 8.48
CA VAL A 75 4.88 -11.14 8.06
C VAL A 75 4.24 -10.37 6.92
N TRP A 76 4.10 -9.05 7.07
CA TRP A 76 3.65 -8.20 5.97
C TRP A 76 4.69 -8.27 4.87
N ARG A 77 4.42 -9.12 3.88
CA ARG A 77 5.11 -9.20 2.61
C ARG A 77 4.12 -8.66 1.59
N PRO A 78 4.07 -7.34 1.36
CA PRO A 78 3.27 -6.85 0.26
C PRO A 78 3.74 -7.60 -0.99
N ARG A 79 2.79 -8.15 -1.74
CA ARG A 79 3.03 -8.61 -3.11
C ARG A 79 2.54 -7.47 -3.98
N PRO A 80 3.34 -6.40 -4.16
CA PRO A 80 2.83 -5.24 -4.84
C PRO A 80 2.44 -5.64 -6.27
N VAL A 81 1.23 -5.25 -6.64
CA VAL A 81 0.74 -5.42 -8.00
C VAL A 81 1.01 -4.12 -8.73
N VAL A 82 1.55 -4.20 -9.95
CA VAL A 82 1.70 -3.01 -10.79
C VAL A 82 0.65 -3.03 -11.88
N LEU A 83 -0.28 -2.10 -11.80
CA LEU A 83 -1.31 -1.85 -12.80
C LEU A 83 -0.84 -0.73 -13.72
N PHE A 84 -1.15 -0.85 -15.00
CA PHE A 84 -0.76 0.10 -16.03
C PHE A 84 -2.00 0.61 -16.76
N ASP A 85 -2.01 1.89 -17.15
CA ASP A 85 -2.80 2.26 -18.32
C ASP A 85 -2.21 1.62 -19.59
N ARG A 86 -3.03 1.52 -20.63
CA ARG A 86 -2.63 0.95 -21.91
C ARG A 86 -2.10 2.02 -22.85
N ASP A 87 -2.97 2.95 -23.24
CA ASP A 87 -2.71 3.95 -24.27
C ASP A 87 -1.84 5.08 -23.68
N ASP A 88 -0.83 5.53 -24.42
CA ASP A 88 0.26 6.44 -24.02
C ASP A 88 1.10 6.05 -22.78
N THR A 89 0.89 4.83 -22.26
CA THR A 89 1.64 4.27 -21.13
C THR A 89 2.41 3.00 -21.50
N LEU A 90 1.73 2.01 -22.09
CA LEU A 90 2.36 0.76 -22.57
C LEU A 90 2.56 0.79 -24.09
N ILE A 91 1.62 1.40 -24.81
CA ILE A 91 1.64 1.55 -26.26
C ILE A 91 1.37 3.00 -26.62
N ARG A 92 1.79 3.44 -27.82
CA ARG A 92 1.44 4.77 -28.32
C ARG A 92 -0.07 4.92 -28.42
N ASP A 93 -0.57 6.10 -28.06
CA ASP A 93 -1.99 6.39 -28.25
C ASP A 93 -2.34 6.51 -29.74
N VAL A 94 -3.37 5.77 -30.13
CA VAL A 94 -4.01 5.85 -31.43
C VAL A 94 -5.51 6.00 -31.14
N PRO A 95 -6.13 7.16 -31.45
CA PRO A 95 -7.51 7.43 -31.07
C PRO A 95 -8.48 6.34 -31.55
N TYR A 96 -9.19 5.73 -30.61
CA TYR A 96 -10.14 4.64 -30.86
C TYR A 96 -9.53 3.50 -31.69
N ASN A 97 -8.35 3.01 -31.28
CA ASN A 97 -7.69 1.94 -32.00
C ASN A 97 -8.43 0.60 -31.86
N GLY A 98 -8.95 0.09 -32.98
CA GLY A 98 -9.48 -1.26 -33.13
C GLY A 98 -8.61 -2.17 -34.00
N ASP A 99 -7.47 -1.67 -34.45
CA ASP A 99 -6.58 -2.34 -35.40
C ASP A 99 -5.30 -2.83 -34.70
N PRO A 100 -5.13 -4.16 -34.55
CA PRO A 100 -3.91 -4.75 -34.00
C PRO A 100 -2.63 -4.28 -34.69
N GLU A 101 -2.66 -4.01 -35.99
CA GLU A 101 -1.44 -3.64 -36.73
C GLU A 101 -0.92 -2.25 -36.35
N LYS A 102 -1.74 -1.42 -35.68
CA LYS A 102 -1.35 -0.10 -35.17
C LYS A 102 -0.79 -0.13 -33.75
N VAL A 103 -0.68 -1.30 -33.14
CA VAL A 103 -0.15 -1.44 -31.78
C VAL A 103 1.37 -1.30 -31.81
N GLU A 104 1.87 -0.19 -31.30
CA GLU A 104 3.30 0.08 -31.15
C GLU A 104 3.63 0.30 -29.66
N PRO A 105 4.43 -0.58 -29.03
CA PRO A 105 4.93 -0.38 -27.68
C PRO A 105 5.72 0.92 -27.51
N VAL A 106 5.57 1.61 -26.39
CA VAL A 106 6.45 2.73 -26.06
C VAL A 106 7.87 2.24 -25.74
N PRO A 107 8.92 3.05 -25.97
CA PRO A 107 10.29 2.67 -25.66
C PRO A 107 10.46 2.22 -24.20
N GLY A 108 11.05 1.03 -24.00
CA GLY A 108 11.33 0.48 -22.67
C GLY A 108 10.16 -0.26 -22.00
N ALA A 109 8.94 -0.24 -22.54
CA ALA A 109 7.78 -0.91 -21.93
C ALA A 109 8.03 -2.40 -21.66
N ARG A 110 8.52 -3.14 -22.65
CA ARG A 110 8.87 -4.57 -22.50
C ARG A 110 9.93 -4.79 -21.42
N ALA A 111 11.01 -4.01 -21.44
CA ALA A 111 12.09 -4.15 -20.47
C ALA A 111 11.62 -3.87 -19.03
N ALA A 112 10.74 -2.87 -18.84
CA ALA A 112 10.14 -2.56 -17.56
C ALA A 112 9.24 -3.71 -17.06
N LEU A 113 8.37 -4.24 -17.92
CA LEU A 113 7.50 -5.38 -17.59
C LEU A 113 8.30 -6.64 -17.26
N ASP A 114 9.32 -6.95 -18.05
CA ASP A 114 10.17 -8.13 -17.83
C ASP A 114 10.94 -8.02 -16.51
N ARG A 115 11.39 -6.83 -16.13
CA ARG A 115 12.00 -6.58 -14.81
C ARG A 115 11.00 -6.83 -13.67
N LEU A 116 9.77 -6.32 -13.78
CA LEU A 116 8.75 -6.53 -12.74
C LEU A 116 8.39 -8.00 -12.58
N ARG A 117 8.23 -8.72 -13.70
CA ARG A 117 8.00 -10.17 -13.70
C ARG A 117 9.18 -10.94 -13.10
N GLY A 118 10.41 -10.52 -13.38
CA GLY A 118 11.63 -11.10 -12.82
C GLY A 118 11.72 -11.00 -11.30
N GLU A 119 11.14 -9.95 -10.72
CA GLU A 119 10.99 -9.76 -9.27
C GLU A 119 9.77 -10.51 -8.68
N GLY A 120 9.01 -11.24 -9.50
CA GLY A 120 7.83 -11.99 -9.10
C GLY A 120 6.60 -11.12 -8.81
N LEU A 121 6.56 -9.90 -9.35
CA LEU A 121 5.42 -8.99 -9.21
C LEU A 121 4.36 -9.31 -10.27
N ALA A 122 3.10 -9.28 -9.86
CA ALA A 122 1.98 -9.39 -10.79
C ALA A 122 1.80 -8.05 -11.53
N VAL A 123 1.54 -8.14 -12.83
CA VAL A 123 1.33 -6.98 -13.71
C VAL A 123 -0.06 -7.03 -14.33
N GLY A 124 -0.77 -5.91 -14.33
CA GLY A 124 -2.13 -5.80 -14.86
C GLY A 124 -2.35 -4.54 -15.69
N VAL A 125 -3.42 -4.51 -16.45
CA VAL A 125 -3.83 -3.34 -17.24
C VAL A 125 -5.19 -2.84 -16.80
N VAL A 126 -5.34 -1.52 -16.64
CA VAL A 126 -6.59 -0.82 -16.35
C VAL A 126 -6.79 0.31 -17.37
N THR A 127 -7.76 0.16 -18.28
CA THR A 127 -7.89 1.08 -19.43
C THR A 127 -9.33 1.52 -19.71
N ASN A 128 -9.48 2.80 -20.05
CA ASN A 128 -10.75 3.38 -20.49
C ASN A 128 -10.90 3.21 -22.02
N GLN A 129 -11.87 2.44 -22.48
CA GLN A 129 -12.12 2.18 -23.91
C GLN A 129 -13.50 2.71 -24.34
N SER A 130 -13.71 4.04 -24.21
CA SER A 130 -14.98 4.70 -24.55
C SER A 130 -15.38 4.63 -26.02
N GLY A 131 -14.51 4.15 -26.92
CA GLY A 131 -14.90 3.86 -28.29
C GLY A 131 -16.05 2.84 -28.38
N VAL A 132 -16.16 1.96 -27.37
CA VAL A 132 -17.25 0.98 -27.28
C VAL A 132 -18.59 1.67 -27.07
N ALA A 133 -18.73 2.51 -26.03
CA ALA A 133 -19.95 3.29 -25.81
C ALA A 133 -20.30 4.23 -26.97
N ARG A 134 -19.30 4.70 -27.73
CA ARG A 134 -19.49 5.54 -28.91
C ARG A 134 -19.85 4.76 -30.18
N GLY A 135 -19.84 3.42 -30.14
CA GLY A 135 -20.05 2.57 -31.30
C GLY A 135 -18.94 2.62 -32.35
N THR A 136 -17.80 3.26 -32.05
CA THR A 136 -16.63 3.31 -32.95
C THR A 136 -15.73 2.09 -32.80
N LEU A 137 -15.87 1.36 -31.69
CA LEU A 137 -15.20 0.09 -31.42
C LEU A 137 -16.22 -0.95 -30.96
N THR A 138 -15.98 -2.19 -31.32
CA THR A 138 -16.61 -3.35 -30.69
C THR A 138 -15.75 -3.85 -29.53
N GLU A 139 -16.35 -4.64 -28.62
CA GLU A 139 -15.56 -5.33 -27.61
C GLU A 139 -14.54 -6.31 -28.23
N ASP A 140 -14.86 -6.89 -29.39
CA ASP A 140 -13.91 -7.76 -30.09
C ASP A 140 -12.69 -6.97 -30.55
N ASP A 141 -12.88 -5.79 -31.14
CA ASP A 141 -11.77 -4.91 -31.56
C ASP A 141 -10.81 -4.64 -30.41
N VAL A 142 -11.35 -4.27 -29.24
CA VAL A 142 -10.56 -4.05 -28.02
C VAL A 142 -9.82 -5.33 -27.61
N ARG A 143 -10.48 -6.50 -27.66
CA ARG A 143 -9.84 -7.78 -27.34
C ARG A 143 -8.72 -8.12 -28.33
N ARG A 144 -8.87 -7.84 -29.64
CA ARG A 144 -7.82 -8.09 -30.63
C ARG A 144 -6.60 -7.21 -30.38
N VAL A 145 -6.82 -5.93 -30.11
CA VAL A 145 -5.75 -4.99 -29.73
C VAL A 145 -5.05 -5.46 -28.46
N ASN A 146 -5.79 -5.83 -27.42
CA ASN A 146 -5.20 -6.30 -26.17
C ASN A 146 -4.37 -7.60 -26.37
N ARG A 147 -4.83 -8.53 -27.21
CA ARG A 147 -4.04 -9.73 -27.57
C ARG A 147 -2.72 -9.34 -28.24
N ARG A 148 -2.75 -8.38 -29.15
CA ARG A 148 -1.53 -7.88 -29.80
C ARG A 148 -0.58 -7.22 -28.81
N VAL A 149 -1.10 -6.50 -27.82
CA VAL A 149 -0.28 -5.97 -26.72
C VAL A 149 0.40 -7.12 -25.97
N GLU A 150 -0.30 -8.21 -25.65
CA GLU A 150 0.31 -9.37 -24.98
C GLU A 150 1.34 -10.09 -25.84
N GLU A 151 1.13 -10.20 -27.15
CA GLU A 151 2.13 -10.75 -28.08
C GLU A 151 3.43 -9.94 -28.04
N LEU A 152 3.31 -8.61 -28.05
CA LEU A 152 4.45 -7.69 -28.11
C LEU A 152 5.12 -7.46 -26.76
N LEU A 153 4.38 -7.52 -25.65
CA LEU A 153 4.86 -7.17 -24.30
C LEU A 153 4.88 -8.34 -23.30
N GLY A 154 4.35 -9.51 -23.68
CA GLY A 154 4.11 -10.61 -22.76
C GLY A 154 2.76 -10.52 -22.04
N ARG A 155 2.34 -11.63 -21.42
CA ARG A 155 1.02 -11.76 -20.78
C ARG A 155 0.88 -10.89 -19.52
N PHE A 156 -0.35 -10.46 -19.24
CA PHE A 156 -0.71 -9.80 -17.99
C PHE A 156 -1.53 -10.74 -17.11
N ASP A 157 -1.43 -10.56 -15.80
CA ASP A 157 -2.18 -11.34 -14.81
C ASP A 157 -3.64 -10.90 -14.75
N VAL A 158 -3.94 -9.65 -15.10
CA VAL A 158 -5.29 -9.12 -15.14
C VAL A 158 -5.45 -8.01 -16.18
N TRP A 159 -6.62 -8.00 -16.83
CA TRP A 159 -7.11 -6.90 -17.65
C TRP A 159 -8.44 -6.41 -17.09
N GLU A 160 -8.53 -5.11 -16.83
CA GLU A 160 -9.75 -4.40 -16.52
C GLU A 160 -9.97 -3.31 -17.56
N VAL A 161 -11.12 -3.38 -18.23
CA VAL A 161 -11.47 -2.48 -19.33
C VAL A 161 -12.80 -1.82 -18.99
N CYS A 162 -12.84 -0.50 -19.07
CA CYS A 162 -14.09 0.25 -18.97
C CYS A 162 -14.59 0.59 -20.38
N PRO A 163 -15.69 -0.01 -20.88
CA PRO A 163 -16.25 0.30 -22.20
C PRO A 163 -17.07 1.60 -22.24
N HIS A 164 -17.39 2.15 -21.07
CA HIS A 164 -18.37 3.23 -20.89
C HIS A 164 -17.85 4.62 -21.31
N GLY A 165 -18.79 5.46 -21.74
CA GLY A 165 -18.63 6.89 -21.96
C GLY A 165 -18.46 7.68 -20.67
N ALA A 166 -18.19 8.98 -20.78
CA ALA A 166 -18.03 9.85 -19.62
C ALA A 166 -19.35 10.06 -18.86
N ASP A 167 -20.48 10.08 -19.57
CA ASP A 167 -21.80 10.42 -19.03
C ASP A 167 -22.60 9.20 -18.53
N ASP A 168 -22.07 7.98 -18.69
CA ASP A 168 -22.75 6.73 -18.34
C ASP A 168 -22.86 6.50 -16.82
N GLY A 169 -22.22 7.32 -15.99
CA GLY A 169 -22.31 7.24 -14.53
C GLY A 169 -21.73 5.96 -13.91
N CYS A 170 -20.87 5.23 -14.63
CA CYS A 170 -20.33 3.96 -14.15
C CYS A 170 -19.26 4.16 -13.06
N GLY A 171 -19.17 3.21 -12.11
CA GLY A 171 -18.13 3.23 -11.06
C GLY A 171 -16.75 2.72 -11.52
N CYS A 172 -16.59 2.38 -12.80
CA CYS A 172 -15.37 1.73 -13.29
C CYS A 172 -14.46 2.62 -14.14
N ARG A 173 -15.01 3.64 -14.82
CA ARG A 173 -14.23 4.55 -15.66
C ARG A 173 -13.28 5.39 -14.82
N LYS A 174 -11.98 5.39 -15.12
CA LYS A 174 -11.03 6.31 -14.47
C LYS A 174 -11.51 7.75 -14.71
N PRO A 175 -11.63 8.60 -13.67
CA PRO A 175 -10.92 8.55 -12.39
C PRO A 175 -11.56 7.72 -11.25
N ALA A 176 -12.68 7.01 -11.47
CA ALA A 176 -13.23 6.13 -10.44
C ALA A 176 -12.28 4.93 -10.17
N PRO A 177 -12.19 4.44 -8.91
CA PRO A 177 -11.24 3.39 -8.52
C PRO A 177 -11.71 1.99 -8.92
N GLY A 178 -12.92 1.82 -9.45
CA GLY A 178 -13.54 0.50 -9.59
C GLY A 178 -12.76 -0.51 -10.43
N MET A 179 -11.98 -0.08 -11.43
CA MET A 179 -11.07 -1.00 -12.15
C MET A 179 -9.91 -1.47 -11.27
N VAL A 180 -9.28 -0.56 -10.51
CA VAL A 180 -8.19 -0.89 -9.59
C VAL A 180 -8.67 -1.86 -8.50
N GLU A 181 -9.84 -1.60 -7.90
CA GLU A 181 -10.43 -2.47 -6.89
C GLU A 181 -10.76 -3.87 -7.41
N ARG A 182 -11.26 -3.97 -8.65
CA ARG A 182 -11.53 -5.27 -9.27
C ARG A 182 -10.25 -6.03 -9.60
N ALA A 183 -9.24 -5.35 -10.13
CA ALA A 183 -7.93 -5.93 -10.38
C ALA A 183 -7.32 -6.49 -9.08
N ALA A 184 -7.30 -5.69 -8.01
CA ALA A 184 -6.80 -6.09 -6.69
C ALA A 184 -7.52 -7.35 -6.18
N ARG A 185 -8.85 -7.36 -6.25
CA ARG A 185 -9.70 -8.49 -5.83
C ARG A 185 -9.40 -9.76 -6.61
N ARG A 186 -9.23 -9.66 -7.93
CA ARG A 186 -8.91 -10.81 -8.82
C ARG A 186 -7.53 -11.38 -8.53
N LEU A 187 -6.58 -10.53 -8.12
CA LEU A 187 -5.22 -10.92 -7.77
C LEU A 187 -5.05 -11.31 -6.30
N GLY A 188 -6.12 -11.20 -5.50
CA GLY A 188 -6.11 -11.58 -4.09
C GLY A 188 -5.26 -10.66 -3.20
N VAL A 189 -5.12 -9.38 -3.59
CA VAL A 189 -4.39 -8.36 -2.84
C VAL A 189 -5.32 -7.24 -2.35
N ALA A 190 -4.87 -6.45 -1.37
CA ALA A 190 -5.59 -5.23 -1.02
C ALA A 190 -5.34 -4.15 -2.08
N PRO A 191 -6.30 -3.23 -2.34
CA PRO A 191 -6.08 -2.10 -3.26
C PRO A 191 -4.86 -1.24 -2.87
N SER A 192 -4.55 -1.14 -1.57
CA SER A 192 -3.37 -0.44 -1.06
C SER A 192 -2.03 -1.11 -1.42
N ASP A 193 -2.06 -2.36 -1.85
CA ASP A 193 -0.90 -3.09 -2.36
C ASP A 193 -0.74 -2.93 -3.90
N CYS A 194 -1.65 -2.21 -4.55
CA CYS A 194 -1.54 -1.89 -5.98
C CYS A 194 -0.84 -0.56 -6.20
N VAL A 195 0.02 -0.51 -7.22
CA VAL A 195 0.56 0.72 -7.80
C VAL A 195 -0.06 0.88 -9.19
N LEU A 196 -0.56 2.07 -9.51
CA LEU A 196 -1.04 2.40 -10.85
C LEU A 196 -0.07 3.36 -11.55
N ILE A 197 0.38 2.98 -12.75
CA ILE A 197 1.20 3.78 -13.65
C ILE A 197 0.34 4.20 -14.85
N GLY A 198 0.25 5.50 -15.11
CA GLY A 198 -0.50 6.06 -16.24
C GLY A 198 0.00 7.45 -16.59
N ASP A 199 -0.41 7.96 -17.75
CA ASP A 199 0.06 9.23 -18.32
C ASP A 199 -0.81 10.43 -17.90
N ILE A 200 -2.08 10.22 -17.57
CA ILE A 200 -3.03 11.30 -17.31
C ILE A 200 -3.45 11.43 -15.84
N GLY A 201 -3.96 12.61 -15.48
CA GLY A 201 -4.44 12.90 -14.13
C GLY A 201 -5.59 11.98 -13.66
N ALA A 202 -6.35 11.38 -14.59
CA ALA A 202 -7.39 10.42 -14.26
C ALA A 202 -6.82 9.13 -13.63
N ASP A 203 -5.62 8.71 -14.03
CA ASP A 203 -4.93 7.56 -13.42
C ASP A 203 -4.54 7.87 -11.99
N VAL A 204 -3.94 9.04 -11.78
CA VAL A 204 -3.53 9.50 -10.45
C VAL A 204 -4.74 9.64 -9.52
N ALA A 205 -5.87 10.14 -10.03
CA ALA A 205 -7.10 10.25 -9.26
C ALA A 205 -7.68 8.87 -8.91
N ALA A 206 -7.70 7.92 -9.85
CA ALA A 206 -8.15 6.55 -9.61
C ALA A 206 -7.25 5.81 -8.59
N ALA A 207 -5.94 6.09 -8.60
CA ALA A 207 -4.99 5.50 -7.66
C ALA A 207 -5.13 6.05 -6.23
N ARG A 208 -5.64 7.27 -6.08
CA ARG A 208 -5.77 7.96 -4.78
C ARG A 208 -7.11 7.70 -4.08
N ALA A 209 -8.15 7.44 -4.84
CA ALA A 209 -9.52 7.24 -4.35
C ALA A 209 -9.64 5.90 -3.60
#